data_AF-A0A6J5GU22-F1
#
_entry.id   AF-A0A6J5GU22-F1
#
_cell.length_a   1.000
_cell.length_b   1.000
_cell.length_c   1.000
_cell.angle_alpha   90.00
_cell.angle_beta   90.00
_cell.angle_gamma   90.00
#
_symmetry.space_group_name_H-M   'P 1'
#
loop_
_entity.id
_entity.type
_entity.pdbx_description
1 polymer ?
#
loop_
_entity_poly.entity_id
_entity_poly.type
_entity_poly.pdbx_seq_one_letter_code
_entity_poly.pdbx_strand_id
1 'polypeptide(L)' 'MGAYHGYEGFVTFSKMKPVLTQSRLNARGWIAPPYGRRVDALLKLMMRF' A
#
# COMPACT_ATOMS: atom_id res chain seq x y z
N MET A 1 -28.51 1.27 9.80
CA MET A 1 -28.30 2.62 9.21
C MET A 1 -27.35 3.36 10.12
N GLY A 2 -26.29 3.95 9.56
CA GLY A 2 -25.17 4.53 10.33
C GLY A 2 -25.51 5.85 11.00
N ALA A 3 -24.70 6.22 11.99
CA ALA A 3 -24.76 7.52 12.62
C ALA A 3 -24.22 8.60 11.65
N TYR A 4 -24.94 9.71 11.55
CA TYR A 4 -24.74 10.75 10.54
C TYR A 4 -24.30 12.09 11.15
N HIS A 5 -24.09 12.14 12.47
CA HIS A 5 -23.70 13.37 13.15
C HIS A 5 -22.18 13.47 13.25
N GLY A 6 -21.68 14.68 13.01
CA GLY A 6 -20.24 14.98 13.13
C GLY A 6 -19.39 14.21 12.13
N TYR A 7 -18.30 13.61 12.62
CA TYR A 7 -17.29 12.92 11.80
C TYR A 7 -17.87 11.75 10.99
N GLU A 8 -18.80 10.99 11.58
CA GLU A 8 -19.38 9.81 10.92
C GLU A 8 -20.30 10.22 9.74
N GLY A 9 -20.98 11.36 9.85
CA GLY A 9 -21.70 11.98 8.73
C GLY A 9 -20.75 12.39 7.61
N PHE A 10 -19.64 13.05 7.94
CA PHE A 10 -18.64 13.44 6.95
C PHE A 10 -18.06 12.25 6.19
N VAL A 11 -17.70 11.16 6.89
CA VAL A 11 -17.20 9.92 6.26
C VAL A 11 -18.27 9.25 5.40
N THR A 12 -19.53 9.27 5.85
CA THR A 12 -20.66 8.66 5.10
C THR A 12 -20.95 9.39 3.79
N PHE A 13 -20.84 10.72 3.78
CA PHE A 13 -21.15 11.56 2.61
C PHE A 13 -19.92 11.95 1.78
N SER A 14 -18.71 11.55 2.19
CA SER A 14 -17.47 11.80 1.46
C SER A 14 -16.88 10.50 0.89
N LYS A 15 -16.14 10.61 -0.20
CA LYS A 15 -15.38 9.48 -0.76
C LYS A 15 -13.92 9.58 -0.36
N MET A 16 -13.45 8.67 0.49
CA MET A 16 -12.03 8.56 0.78
C MET A 16 -11.26 8.26 -0.52
N LYS A 17 -10.35 9.16 -0.90
CA LYS A 17 -9.47 9.01 -2.07
C LYS A 17 -8.09 8.55 -1.59
N PRO A 18 -7.71 7.26 -1.77
CA PRO A 18 -6.35 6.84 -1.49
C PRO A 18 -5.40 7.46 -2.52
N VAL A 19 -4.32 8.07 -2.04
CA VAL A 19 -3.26 8.64 -2.89
C VAL A 19 -1.92 8.07 -2.42
N LEU A 20 -1.22 7.38 -3.32
CA LEU A 20 0.13 6.90 -3.10
C LEU A 20 1.11 7.74 -3.93
N THR A 21 1.96 8.51 -3.27
CA THR A 21 3.03 9.30 -3.92
C THR A 21 4.35 8.54 -3.83
N GLN A 22 4.92 8.18 -4.99
CA GLN A 22 6.21 7.48 -5.06
C GLN A 22 7.36 8.49 -5.24
N SER A 23 8.41 8.38 -4.42
CA SER A 23 9.65 9.15 -4.59
C SER A 23 10.40 8.76 -5.87
N ARG A 24 11.21 9.68 -6.42
CA ARG A 24 12.12 9.38 -7.55
C ARG A 24 13.13 8.30 -7.18
N LEU A 25 13.59 8.30 -5.94
CA LEU A 25 14.40 7.24 -5.37
C LEU A 25 13.44 6.29 -4.64
N ASN A 26 13.14 5.16 -5.26
CA ASN A 26 12.24 4.16 -4.69
C ASN A 26 12.77 2.74 -4.94
N ALA A 27 12.27 1.78 -4.16
CA ALA A 27 12.65 0.37 -4.29
C ALA A 27 11.83 -0.39 -5.35
N ARG A 28 11.02 0.30 -6.18
CA ARG A 28 10.16 -0.35 -7.19
C ARG A 28 10.97 -1.20 -8.17
N GLY A 29 12.18 -0.75 -8.52
CA GLY A 29 13.07 -1.49 -9.41
C GLY A 29 13.58 -2.82 -8.84
N TRP A 30 13.56 -3.01 -7.52
CA TRP A 30 13.99 -4.28 -6.90
C TRP A 30 12.93 -5.37 -6.99
N ILE A 31 11.67 -4.98 -7.19
CA ILE A 31 10.52 -5.87 -7.33
C ILE A 31 10.12 -5.97 -8.82
N ALA A 32 10.80 -5.27 -9.72
CA ALA A 32 10.56 -5.37 -11.15
C ALA A 32 11.17 -6.66 -11.74
N PRO A 33 10.54 -7.27 -12.76
CA PRO A 33 11.11 -8.43 -13.44
C PRO A 33 12.42 -8.09 -14.17
N PRO A 34 13.30 -9.08 -14.42
CA PRO A 34 13.14 -10.52 -14.16
C PRO A 34 13.37 -10.88 -12.67
N TYR A 35 12.42 -11.61 -12.09
CA TYR A 35 12.49 -12.07 -10.70
C TYR A 35 13.65 -13.06 -10.55
N GLY A 36 14.76 -12.60 -9.97
CA GLY A 36 15.96 -13.39 -9.77
C GLY A 36 16.23 -13.71 -8.30
N ARG A 37 17.44 -14.23 -8.04
CA ARG A 37 17.90 -14.65 -6.70
C ARG A 37 17.70 -13.61 -5.59
N ARG A 38 17.70 -12.31 -5.93
CA ARG A 38 17.47 -11.21 -4.98
C ARG A 38 16.03 -11.14 -4.49
N VAL A 39 15.07 -11.33 -5.39
CA VAL A 39 13.64 -11.34 -5.06
C VAL A 39 13.30 -12.60 -4.25
N ASP A 40 13.86 -13.75 -4.63
CA ASP A 40 13.68 -14.99 -3.86
C ASP A 40 14.28 -14.89 -2.45
N ALA A 41 15.45 -14.26 -2.30
CA ALA A 41 16.04 -14.03 -0.98
C ALA A 41 15.18 -13.10 -0.12
N LEU A 42 14.62 -12.03 -0.71
CA LEU A 42 13.70 -11.13 -0.03
C LEU A 42 12.42 -11.85 0.40
N LEU A 43 11.81 -12.62 -0.49
CA LEU A 43 10.60 -13.40 -0.20
C LEU A 43 10.85 -14.43 0.90
N LYS A 44 11.99 -15.15 0.86
CA LYS A 44 12.38 -16.09 1.92
C LYS A 44 12.60 -15.40 3.27
N LEU A 45 13.11 -14.18 3.28
CA LEU A 45 13.25 -13.38 4.50
C LEU A 45 11.87 -12.96 5.04
N MET A 46 10.97 -12.49 4.17
CA MET A 46 9.62 -12.05 4.56
C MET A 46 8.74 -13.19 5.07
N MET A 47 8.89 -14.40 4.53
CA MET A 47 8.12 -15.59 4.95
C MET A 47 8.69 -16.33 6.17
N ARG A 48 9.85 -15.89 6.67
CA ARG A 48 10.50 -16.51 7.84
C ARG A 48 10.00 -15.95 9.18
N PHE A 49 9.28 -14.84 9.14
CA PHE A 49 8.56 -14.25 10.26
C PHE A 49 7.05 -14.34 10.00
#